data_AF-A0A7Y5FTN9-F1
#
_entry.id   AF-A0A7Y5FTN9-F1
#
_cell.length_a   1.000
_cell.length_b   1.000
_cell.length_c   1.000
_cell.angle_alpha   90.00
_cell.angle_beta   90.00
_cell.angle_gamma   90.00
#
_symmetry.space_group_name_H-M   'P 1'
#
loop_
_entity.id
_entity.type
_entity.pdbx_description
1 polymer ?
#
loop_
_entity_poly.entity_id
_entity_poly.type
_entity_poly.pdbx_seq_one_letter_code
_entity_poly.pdbx_strand_id
1 'polypeptide(L)'
;MFQCISIQNYKSIKTLENFELKPVNILIGANNSGKSNFLDVFAFLRDTLADEDLQKPQQEWINALEKRGGGDAVCFTGTKSFRITCCSDPFRYSLEIGLDSWGKHYRIRGEKLENDAQPQKFFEPQNGMLALYDEDGRNASSKSSINQTGLRVFLDENGVDQRAQDFAKKLSKIKIYDRIRTEKWSPIRLPQISKGETVLDEDGGNLIGVLHQLAQIQPKFLPDLNVSLKALFSDFSRIAFPSNEEGKLEIRWEDANGRVMNAAQLSDGTLKFLCLIAILRNPNPPALIGLDEPEAKLNPWLQSSLIDMIQEAAQRTQIIATTHNPDFVSNFSPEEILILQQHRGETEIRRFSTKGALERWLEDFGTRELWLMGELESRW
;
A
#
# COMPACT_ATOMS: atom_id res chain seq x y z
N MET A 1 6.04 0.30 -12.93
CA MET A 1 5.48 -0.48 -11.79
C MET A 1 6.54 -1.43 -11.24
N PHE A 2 6.27 -2.21 -10.19
CA PHE A 2 7.14 -3.32 -9.79
C PHE A 2 6.74 -4.57 -10.58
N GLN A 3 7.71 -5.30 -11.12
CA GLN A 3 7.48 -6.43 -12.02
C GLN A 3 7.60 -7.78 -11.31
N CYS A 4 8.50 -7.87 -10.33
CA CYS A 4 8.64 -9.07 -9.52
C CYS A 4 8.96 -8.78 -8.06
N ILE A 5 8.67 -9.78 -7.23
CA ILE A 5 9.04 -9.81 -5.83
C ILE A 5 9.53 -11.19 -5.42
N SER A 6 10.58 -11.24 -4.61
CA SER A 6 11.03 -12.45 -3.93
C SER A 6 11.07 -12.20 -2.43
N ILE A 7 10.61 -13.19 -1.66
CA ILE A 7 10.48 -13.11 -0.21
C ILE A 7 11.06 -14.38 0.37
N GLN A 8 11.94 -14.25 1.35
CA GLN A 8 12.46 -15.35 2.14
C GLN A 8 12.29 -15.05 3.62
N ASN A 9 11.63 -15.96 4.32
CA ASN A 9 11.45 -15.96 5.77
C ASN A 9 10.80 -14.70 6.36
N TYR A 10 9.81 -14.11 5.69
CA TYR A 10 9.10 -12.92 6.18
C TYR A 10 7.73 -13.29 6.74
N LYS A 11 7.53 -13.12 8.04
CA LYS A 11 6.29 -13.44 8.78
C LYS A 11 5.79 -14.85 8.45
N SER A 12 4.64 -14.99 7.79
CA SER A 12 4.11 -16.32 7.39
C SER A 12 4.66 -16.81 6.04
N ILE A 13 5.37 -15.98 5.28
CA ILE A 13 5.89 -16.30 3.94
C ILE A 13 7.31 -16.82 4.09
N LYS A 14 7.48 -18.14 4.03
CA LYS A 14 8.80 -18.78 4.10
C LYS A 14 9.61 -18.58 2.82
N THR A 15 9.00 -18.81 1.66
CA THR A 15 9.70 -18.67 0.38
C THR A 15 8.71 -18.28 -0.72
N LEU A 16 9.05 -17.25 -1.47
CA LEU A 16 8.41 -16.84 -2.70
C LEU A 16 9.52 -16.35 -3.63
N GLU A 17 9.71 -16.99 -4.78
CA GLU A 17 10.85 -16.70 -5.65
C GLU A 17 10.37 -16.11 -6.97
N ASN A 18 10.95 -14.95 -7.33
CA ASN A 18 10.74 -14.26 -8.59
C ASN A 18 9.25 -14.17 -9.01
N PHE A 19 8.38 -13.89 -8.06
CA PHE A 19 6.94 -13.88 -8.28
C PHE A 19 6.55 -12.64 -9.08
N GLU A 20 5.94 -12.86 -10.24
CA GLU A 20 5.50 -11.79 -11.13
C GLU A 20 4.36 -10.99 -10.49
N LEU A 21 4.41 -9.66 -10.61
CA LEU A 21 3.36 -8.74 -10.22
C LEU A 21 2.73 -8.12 -11.46
N LYS A 22 1.39 -8.08 -11.50
CA LYS A 22 0.61 -7.43 -12.57
C LYS A 22 0.27 -5.99 -12.18
N PRO A 23 -0.27 -5.15 -13.09
CA PRO A 23 -0.78 -3.83 -12.72
C PRO A 23 -1.86 -3.89 -11.63
N VAL A 24 -2.71 -4.93 -11.65
CA VAL A 24 -3.68 -5.24 -10.60
C VAL A 24 -3.38 -6.62 -10.01
N ASN A 25 -3.36 -6.72 -8.68
CA ASN A 25 -3.20 -7.98 -7.97
C ASN A 25 -4.25 -8.07 -6.86
N ILE A 26 -5.25 -8.92 -7.02
CA ILE A 26 -6.32 -9.14 -6.05
C ILE A 26 -6.04 -10.39 -5.25
N LEU A 27 -5.77 -10.23 -3.95
CA LEU A 27 -5.44 -11.29 -3.03
C LEU A 27 -6.69 -11.81 -2.34
N ILE A 28 -7.01 -13.09 -2.52
CA ILE A 28 -8.12 -13.78 -1.86
C ILE A 28 -7.63 -15.00 -1.08
N GLY A 29 -8.27 -15.25 0.06
CA GLY A 29 -8.02 -16.41 0.90
C GLY A 29 -8.65 -16.24 2.27
N ALA A 30 -8.68 -17.32 3.04
CA ALA A 30 -9.29 -17.34 4.37
C ALA A 30 -8.62 -16.34 5.34
N ASN A 31 -9.24 -16.12 6.50
CA ASN A 31 -8.60 -15.43 7.61
C ASN A 31 -7.26 -16.10 7.96
N ASN A 32 -6.25 -15.29 8.28
CA ASN A 32 -4.91 -15.77 8.61
C ASN A 32 -4.15 -16.48 7.46
N SER A 33 -4.58 -16.30 6.20
CA SER A 33 -3.88 -16.90 5.05
C SER A 33 -2.57 -16.20 4.67
N GLY A 34 -2.31 -15.00 5.18
CA GLY A 34 -1.10 -14.20 4.90
C GLY A 34 -1.31 -13.00 3.97
N LYS A 35 -2.55 -12.62 3.64
CA LYS A 35 -2.86 -11.45 2.78
C LYS A 35 -2.24 -10.16 3.29
N SER A 36 -2.49 -9.80 4.54
CA SER A 36 -1.92 -8.60 5.16
C SER A 36 -0.39 -8.70 5.29
N ASN A 37 0.16 -9.91 5.48
CA ASN A 37 1.62 -10.11 5.48
C ASN A 37 2.24 -9.84 4.12
N PHE A 38 1.56 -10.17 3.02
CA PHE A 38 2.03 -9.85 1.67
C PHE A 38 1.99 -8.34 1.38
N LEU A 39 0.89 -7.65 1.75
CA LEU A 39 0.84 -6.18 1.66
C LEU A 39 1.95 -5.52 2.49
N ASP A 40 2.17 -6.04 3.71
CA ASP A 40 3.13 -5.51 4.66
C ASP A 40 4.58 -5.61 4.18
N VAL A 41 4.92 -6.51 3.25
CA VAL A 41 6.27 -6.55 2.65
C VAL A 41 6.60 -5.22 1.95
N PHE A 42 5.64 -4.65 1.22
CA PHE A 42 5.83 -3.35 0.55
C PHE A 42 5.82 -2.20 1.55
N ALA A 43 4.96 -2.26 2.58
CA ALA A 43 4.99 -1.31 3.68
C ALA A 43 6.36 -1.31 4.37
N PHE A 44 6.93 -2.50 4.62
CA PHE A 44 8.22 -2.65 5.28
C PHE A 44 9.34 -2.02 4.45
N LEU A 45 9.42 -2.33 3.15
CA LEU A 45 10.41 -1.73 2.25
C LEU A 45 10.32 -0.20 2.26
N ARG A 46 9.11 0.36 2.19
CA ARG A 46 8.90 1.80 2.30
C ARG A 46 9.35 2.35 3.64
N ASP A 47 8.96 1.71 4.74
CA ASP A 47 9.27 2.17 6.10
C ASP A 47 10.78 2.18 6.36
N THR A 48 11.55 1.29 5.70
CA THR A 48 13.02 1.32 5.76
C THR A 48 13.65 2.54 5.06
N LEU A 49 12.86 3.31 4.31
CA LEU A 49 13.24 4.53 3.61
C LEU A 49 12.54 5.78 4.17
N ALA A 50 11.62 5.62 5.13
CA ALA A 50 10.77 6.71 5.60
C ALA A 50 11.37 7.38 6.85
N ASP A 51 11.63 8.68 6.76
CA ASP A 51 12.13 9.48 7.88
C ASP A 51 10.95 10.05 8.67
N GLU A 52 10.28 9.17 9.43
CA GLU A 52 9.05 9.54 10.16
C GLU A 52 9.32 10.05 11.58
N ASP A 53 10.50 9.78 12.15
CA ASP A 53 10.83 10.15 13.53
C ASP A 53 12.05 11.08 13.59
N LEU A 54 11.75 12.39 13.57
CA LEU A 54 12.74 13.46 13.75
C LEU A 54 13.50 13.38 15.09
N GLN A 55 13.01 12.62 16.08
CA GLN A 55 13.68 12.46 17.38
C GLN A 55 14.73 11.36 17.38
N LYS A 56 14.63 10.38 16.47
CA LYS A 56 15.60 9.29 16.29
C LYS A 56 15.98 9.16 14.81
N PRO A 57 16.62 10.21 14.25
CA PRO A 57 17.04 10.19 12.86
C PRO A 57 17.99 9.02 12.63
N GLN A 58 18.00 8.50 11.41
CA GLN A 58 18.91 7.45 10.99
C GLN A 58 18.64 6.07 11.61
N GLN A 59 17.41 5.70 11.99
CA GLN A 59 17.08 4.34 12.48
C GLN A 59 15.82 3.77 11.80
N GLU A 60 15.57 4.12 10.55
CA GLU A 60 14.30 3.90 9.85
C GLU A 60 13.96 2.40 9.75
N TRP A 61 14.93 1.55 9.38
CA TRP A 61 14.71 0.10 9.30
C TRP A 61 14.53 -0.55 10.69
N ILE A 62 15.15 0.00 11.75
CA ILE A 62 14.93 -0.46 13.12
C ILE A 62 13.50 -0.09 13.54
N ASN A 63 13.10 1.15 13.32
CA ASN A 63 11.74 1.62 13.57
C ASN A 63 10.71 0.80 12.78
N ALA A 64 11.03 0.41 11.54
CA ALA A 64 10.19 -0.46 10.72
C ALA A 64 10.02 -1.87 11.34
N LEU A 65 11.05 -2.42 11.99
CA LEU A 65 10.94 -3.67 12.77
C LEU A 65 10.12 -3.46 14.04
N GLU A 66 10.41 -2.42 14.82
CA GLU A 66 9.73 -2.14 16.10
C GLU A 66 8.23 -1.91 15.91
N LYS A 67 7.83 -1.17 14.87
CA LYS A 67 6.42 -1.02 14.46
C LYS A 67 5.71 -2.35 14.20
N ARG A 68 6.47 -3.41 13.89
CA ARG A 68 5.99 -4.77 13.61
C ARG A 68 6.21 -5.73 14.79
N GLY A 69 6.56 -5.22 15.98
CA GLY A 69 6.79 -6.03 17.17
C GLY A 69 8.22 -6.58 17.30
N GLY A 70 9.18 -6.02 16.56
CA GLY A 70 10.58 -6.40 16.60
C GLY A 70 10.96 -7.48 15.57
N GLY A 71 12.25 -7.75 15.45
CA GLY A 71 12.78 -8.64 14.39
C GLY A 71 12.28 -10.09 14.47
N ASP A 72 12.03 -10.62 15.67
CA ASP A 72 11.51 -11.99 15.85
C ASP A 72 10.07 -12.13 15.35
N ALA A 73 9.26 -11.07 15.45
CA ALA A 73 7.89 -11.05 14.91
C ALA A 73 7.85 -10.92 13.38
N VAL A 74 8.91 -10.35 12.80
CA VAL A 74 9.06 -10.19 11.34
C VAL A 74 9.69 -11.42 10.70
N CYS A 75 10.58 -12.14 11.38
CA CYS A 75 11.14 -13.38 10.87
C CYS A 75 10.10 -14.51 10.83
N PHE A 76 10.16 -15.33 9.80
CA PHE A 76 9.40 -16.58 9.77
C PHE A 76 9.79 -17.47 10.95
N THR A 77 8.81 -18.15 11.55
CA THR A 77 9.00 -18.91 12.78
C THR A 77 10.19 -19.87 12.68
N GLY A 78 11.11 -19.76 13.64
CA GLY A 78 12.33 -20.57 13.71
C GLY A 78 13.50 -20.03 12.88
N THR A 79 13.33 -18.92 12.17
CA THR A 79 14.40 -18.27 11.40
C THR A 79 14.94 -17.04 12.15
N LYS A 80 16.13 -16.58 11.76
CA LYS A 80 16.84 -15.46 12.41
C LYS A 80 17.19 -14.34 11.43
N SER A 81 16.68 -14.45 10.20
CA SER A 81 16.94 -13.51 9.11
C SER A 81 15.89 -13.70 8.03
N PHE A 82 15.56 -12.60 7.38
CA PHE A 82 14.66 -12.56 6.24
C PHE A 82 15.27 -11.72 5.11
N ARG A 83 14.82 -11.96 3.90
CA ARG A 83 15.24 -11.24 2.70
C ARG A 83 14.02 -10.87 1.86
N ILE A 84 13.98 -9.63 1.42
CA ILE A 84 13.00 -9.14 0.45
C ILE A 84 13.76 -8.62 -0.75
N THR A 85 13.34 -9.02 -1.95
CA THR A 85 13.86 -8.51 -3.21
C THR A 85 12.70 -8.01 -4.05
N CYS A 86 12.75 -6.77 -4.56
CA CYS A 86 11.77 -6.25 -5.49
C CYS A 86 12.43 -5.79 -6.79
N CYS A 87 11.69 -5.93 -7.90
CA CYS A 87 12.17 -5.63 -9.23
C CYS A 87 11.34 -4.53 -9.86
N SER A 88 11.99 -3.56 -10.47
CA SER A 88 11.39 -2.60 -11.38
C SER A 88 12.42 -2.26 -12.43
N ASP A 89 12.29 -2.86 -13.62
CA ASP A 89 13.21 -2.70 -14.74
C ASP A 89 13.77 -1.27 -14.87
N PRO A 90 15.11 -1.13 -14.96
CA PRO A 90 16.11 -2.20 -14.96
C PRO A 90 16.61 -2.61 -13.57
N PHE A 91 15.99 -2.12 -12.50
CA PHE A 91 16.50 -2.27 -11.14
C PHE A 91 15.99 -3.51 -10.40
N ARG A 92 16.89 -4.13 -9.65
CA ARG A 92 16.62 -5.16 -8.65
C ARG A 92 17.19 -4.71 -7.32
N TYR A 93 16.33 -4.51 -6.34
CA TYR A 93 16.72 -4.16 -4.98
C TYR A 93 16.51 -5.33 -4.05
N SER A 94 17.53 -5.68 -3.26
CA SER A 94 17.49 -6.75 -2.27
C SER A 94 17.94 -6.23 -0.92
N LEU A 95 17.14 -6.48 0.11
CA LEU A 95 17.42 -6.16 1.51
C LEU A 95 17.31 -7.43 2.35
N GLU A 96 18.36 -7.75 3.09
CA GLU A 96 18.43 -8.85 4.05
C GLU A 96 18.74 -8.31 5.44
N ILE A 97 17.86 -8.62 6.39
CA ILE A 97 18.00 -8.26 7.79
C ILE A 97 18.02 -9.54 8.62
N GLY A 98 18.87 -9.58 9.63
CA GLY A 98 18.93 -10.71 10.55
C GLY A 98 19.79 -10.45 11.76
N LEU A 99 19.75 -11.39 12.72
CA LEU A 99 20.57 -11.31 13.93
C LEU A 99 22.07 -11.23 13.60
N ASP A 100 22.84 -10.55 14.43
CA ASP A 100 24.29 -10.55 14.35
C ASP A 100 24.90 -11.94 14.63
N SER A 101 26.22 -12.04 14.54
CA SER A 101 26.95 -13.29 14.84
C SER A 101 26.80 -13.75 16.29
N TRP A 102 26.42 -12.86 17.20
CA TRP A 102 26.24 -13.15 18.63
C TRP A 102 24.78 -13.46 18.99
N GLY A 103 23.85 -13.30 18.04
CA GLY A 103 22.42 -13.50 18.24
C GLY A 103 21.75 -12.44 19.12
N LYS A 104 22.34 -11.24 19.27
CA LYS A 104 21.86 -10.21 20.21
C LYS A 104 21.05 -9.11 19.55
N HIS A 105 21.51 -8.61 18.40
CA HIS A 105 20.90 -7.48 17.73
C HIS A 105 20.63 -7.80 16.27
N TYR A 106 19.48 -7.37 15.76
CA TYR A 106 19.22 -7.38 14.33
C TYR A 106 20.12 -6.35 13.63
N ARG A 107 20.57 -6.67 12.42
CA ARG A 107 21.35 -5.79 11.55
C ARG A 107 21.02 -6.06 10.08
N ILE A 108 21.33 -5.10 9.22
CA ILE A 108 21.37 -5.33 7.78
C ILE A 108 22.53 -6.29 7.50
N ARG A 109 22.21 -7.50 7.04
CA ARG A 109 23.19 -8.55 6.68
C ARG A 109 23.63 -8.42 5.23
N GLY A 110 22.76 -7.90 4.38
CA GLY A 110 23.06 -7.65 2.98
C GLY A 110 22.07 -6.65 2.41
N GLU A 111 22.57 -5.73 1.60
CA GLU A 111 21.73 -4.81 0.86
C GLU A 111 22.39 -4.55 -0.49
N LYS A 112 21.60 -4.63 -1.56
CA LYS A 112 22.08 -4.46 -2.93
C LYS A 112 21.03 -3.76 -3.76
N LEU A 113 21.47 -2.80 -4.55
CA LEU A 113 20.76 -2.33 -5.72
C LEU A 113 21.57 -2.79 -6.94
N GLU A 114 20.92 -3.52 -7.83
CA GLU A 114 21.50 -4.03 -9.07
C GLU A 114 20.71 -3.45 -10.24
N ASN A 115 21.39 -3.24 -11.37
CA ASN A 115 20.79 -2.85 -12.62
C ASN A 115 21.09 -3.96 -13.64
N ASP A 116 20.05 -4.67 -14.08
CA ASP A 116 20.16 -5.84 -14.95
C ASP A 116 20.75 -5.48 -16.32
N ALA A 117 20.63 -4.22 -16.76
CA ALA A 117 21.19 -3.73 -18.01
C ALA A 117 22.66 -3.25 -17.90
N GLN A 118 23.08 -2.81 -16.71
CA GLN A 118 24.42 -2.27 -16.43
C GLN A 118 24.87 -2.66 -15.01
N PRO A 119 25.70 -3.70 -14.85
CA PRO A 119 26.16 -4.16 -13.54
C PRO A 119 27.22 -3.21 -12.97
N GLN A 120 26.78 -2.04 -12.51
CA GLN A 120 27.57 -1.09 -11.74
C GLN A 120 27.20 -1.16 -10.26
N LYS A 121 28.14 -0.83 -9.38
CA LYS A 121 27.85 -0.68 -7.94
C LYS A 121 27.18 0.67 -7.70
N PHE A 122 26.07 0.70 -6.99
CA PHE A 122 25.40 1.95 -6.58
C PHE A 122 25.84 2.38 -5.17
N PHE A 123 25.97 1.42 -4.26
CA PHE A 123 26.51 1.66 -2.94
C PHE A 123 27.23 0.43 -2.39
N GLU A 124 28.21 0.66 -1.52
CA GLU A 124 28.97 -0.40 -0.86
C GLU A 124 29.33 0.01 0.58
N PRO A 125 29.04 -0.84 1.59
CA PRO A 125 29.49 -0.59 2.94
C PRO A 125 31.03 -0.71 3.03
N GLN A 126 31.69 0.32 3.58
CA GLN A 126 33.14 0.41 3.79
C GLN A 126 33.44 0.89 5.22
N ASN A 127 33.89 0.00 6.11
CA ASN A 127 34.36 0.34 7.46
C ASN A 127 33.40 1.25 8.28
N GLY A 128 32.10 0.94 8.28
CA GLY A 128 31.07 1.75 8.99
C GLY A 128 30.60 2.99 8.23
N MET A 129 31.19 3.24 7.05
CA MET A 129 30.68 4.18 6.06
C MET A 129 29.97 3.42 4.93
N LEU A 130 29.25 4.16 4.11
CA LEU A 130 28.66 3.71 2.86
C LEU A 130 29.21 4.60 1.75
N ALA A 131 29.95 4.00 0.83
CA ALA A 131 30.36 4.66 -0.40
C ALA A 131 29.17 4.65 -1.38
N LEU A 132 28.86 5.80 -1.95
CA LEU A 132 27.86 5.97 -3.01
C LEU A 132 28.58 6.24 -4.32
N TYR A 133 28.05 5.72 -5.41
CA TYR A 133 28.64 5.86 -6.74
C TYR A 133 27.74 6.69 -7.66
N ASP A 134 28.38 7.45 -8.55
CA ASP A 134 27.71 8.20 -9.62
C ASP A 134 27.42 7.30 -10.84
N GLU A 135 26.88 7.90 -11.91
CA GLU A 135 26.54 7.23 -13.16
C GLU A 135 27.76 6.65 -13.90
N ASP A 136 28.96 7.18 -13.63
CA ASP A 136 30.23 6.72 -14.20
C ASP A 136 30.91 5.65 -13.31
N GLY A 137 30.28 5.25 -12.19
CA GLY A 137 30.84 4.32 -11.22
C GLY A 137 31.98 4.90 -10.38
N ARG A 138 32.13 6.22 -10.33
CA ARG A 138 33.09 6.91 -9.47
C ARG A 138 32.47 7.13 -8.10
N ASN A 139 33.29 7.13 -7.06
CA ASN A 139 32.83 7.43 -5.70
C ASN A 139 32.36 8.90 -5.65
N ALA A 140 31.05 9.08 -5.53
CA ALA A 140 30.40 10.39 -5.48
C ALA A 140 30.46 10.96 -4.05
N SER A 141 30.21 10.11 -3.05
CA SER A 141 30.25 10.51 -1.64
C SER A 141 30.43 9.29 -0.72
N SER A 142 30.82 9.56 0.53
CA SER A 142 30.90 8.53 1.56
C SER A 142 30.24 9.05 2.84
N LYS A 143 29.27 8.31 3.37
CA LYS A 143 28.45 8.73 4.52
C LYS A 143 28.52 7.70 5.65
N SER A 144 28.37 8.16 6.89
CA SER A 144 28.13 7.23 8.01
C SER A 144 26.81 6.51 7.76
N SER A 145 26.82 5.18 7.69
CA SER A 145 25.62 4.37 7.43
C SER A 145 25.30 3.43 8.58
N ILE A 146 25.84 3.71 9.76
CA ILE A 146 25.80 2.81 10.91
C ILE A 146 24.37 2.35 11.22
N ASN A 147 23.36 3.14 10.88
CA ASN A 147 21.97 2.83 11.20
C ASN A 147 20.93 3.06 10.06
N GLN A 148 21.33 3.35 8.81
CA GLN A 148 20.38 3.53 7.67
C GLN A 148 20.59 2.48 6.57
N THR A 149 19.56 2.26 5.76
CA THR A 149 19.72 1.50 4.50
C THR A 149 20.49 2.35 3.49
N GLY A 150 21.28 1.71 2.64
CA GLY A 150 22.02 2.41 1.59
C GLY A 150 21.11 3.10 0.60
N LEU A 151 19.95 2.51 0.31
CA LEU A 151 18.95 3.12 -0.56
C LEU A 151 18.30 4.37 0.05
N ARG A 152 18.14 4.46 1.37
CA ARG A 152 17.65 5.68 2.07
C ARG A 152 18.57 6.86 1.84
N VAL A 153 19.88 6.63 1.82
CA VAL A 153 20.89 7.70 1.63
C VAL A 153 20.73 8.37 0.26
N PHE A 154 20.35 7.62 -0.78
CA PHE A 154 20.10 8.21 -2.10
C PHE A 154 19.01 9.30 -2.11
N LEU A 155 18.05 9.26 -1.17
CA LEU A 155 16.97 10.25 -1.12
C LEU A 155 17.44 11.65 -0.70
N ASP A 156 18.52 11.73 0.08
CA ASP A 156 19.01 12.98 0.68
C ASP A 156 20.25 13.54 -0.02
N GLU A 157 20.94 12.71 -0.81
CA GLU A 157 22.21 13.09 -1.45
C GLU A 157 22.02 13.67 -2.86
N ASN A 158 22.82 14.69 -3.15
CA ASN A 158 22.93 15.28 -4.49
C ASN A 158 24.15 14.72 -5.22
N GLY A 159 24.09 14.64 -6.56
CA GLY A 159 25.22 14.19 -7.39
C GLY A 159 25.46 12.67 -7.39
N VAL A 160 24.53 11.89 -6.83
CA VAL A 160 24.48 10.42 -6.96
C VAL A 160 23.74 10.01 -8.24
N ASP A 161 23.82 8.73 -8.62
CA ASP A 161 23.08 8.21 -9.79
C ASP A 161 21.58 8.53 -9.70
N GLN A 162 21.08 9.32 -10.65
CA GLN A 162 19.71 9.83 -10.62
C GLN A 162 18.68 8.71 -10.76
N ARG A 163 19.02 7.66 -11.51
CA ARG A 163 18.13 6.51 -11.76
C ARG A 163 17.93 5.71 -10.47
N ALA A 164 19.00 5.52 -9.69
CA ALA A 164 18.92 4.89 -8.38
C ALA A 164 18.13 5.75 -7.37
N GLN A 165 18.34 7.07 -7.37
CA GLN A 165 17.56 7.99 -6.56
C GLN A 165 16.05 7.95 -6.93
N ASP A 166 15.71 7.89 -8.21
CA ASP A 166 14.32 7.79 -8.66
C ASP A 166 13.68 6.46 -8.26
N PHE A 167 14.44 5.36 -8.29
CA PHE A 167 14.00 4.07 -7.75
C PHE A 167 13.74 4.15 -6.22
N ALA A 168 14.63 4.78 -5.46
CA ALA A 168 14.44 5.00 -4.03
C ALA A 168 13.17 5.84 -3.76
N LYS A 169 12.98 6.94 -4.50
CA LYS A 169 11.77 7.80 -4.41
C LYS A 169 10.50 7.03 -4.76
N LYS A 170 10.57 6.08 -5.68
CA LYS A 170 9.45 5.23 -6.07
C LYS A 170 9.03 4.31 -4.92
N LEU A 171 9.99 3.66 -4.24
CA LEU A 171 9.72 2.81 -3.08
C LEU A 171 9.23 3.61 -1.87
N SER A 172 9.82 4.77 -1.59
CA SER A 172 9.41 5.59 -0.44
C SER A 172 8.01 6.19 -0.56
N LYS A 173 7.48 6.26 -1.79
CA LYS A 173 6.13 6.78 -2.07
C LYS A 173 5.01 5.74 -1.97
N ILE A 174 5.31 4.46 -1.75
CA ILE A 174 4.27 3.41 -1.63
C ILE A 174 3.26 3.80 -0.54
N LYS A 175 1.97 3.56 -0.78
CA LYS A 175 0.91 3.78 0.21
C LYS A 175 0.12 2.50 0.41
N ILE A 176 -0.08 2.12 1.68
CA ILE A 176 -0.84 0.93 2.05
C ILE A 176 -2.00 1.38 2.94
N TYR A 177 -3.21 1.30 2.42
CA TYR A 177 -4.43 1.64 3.14
C TYR A 177 -5.00 0.36 3.78
N ASP A 178 -4.46 0.01 4.95
CA ASP A 178 -4.93 -1.12 5.76
C ASP A 178 -6.30 -0.82 6.39
N ARG A 179 -6.44 0.36 7.02
CA ARG A 179 -7.69 0.78 7.65
C ARG A 179 -7.91 2.28 7.53
N ILE A 180 -8.85 2.65 6.65
CA ILE A 180 -9.36 4.01 6.56
C ILE A 180 -10.31 4.23 7.75
N ARG A 181 -9.97 5.18 8.63
CA ARG A 181 -10.71 5.44 9.87
C ARG A 181 -11.90 6.33 9.59
N THR A 182 -13.10 5.75 9.58
CA THR A 182 -14.37 6.46 9.31
C THR A 182 -15.30 6.47 10.51
N GLU A 183 -14.93 5.86 11.62
CA GLU A 183 -15.73 5.74 12.83
C GLU A 183 -16.09 7.08 13.47
N LYS A 184 -17.02 7.06 14.43
CA LYS A 184 -17.36 8.27 15.19
C LYS A 184 -16.08 8.81 15.84
N TRP A 185 -15.81 10.10 15.63
CA TRP A 185 -14.62 10.85 16.10
C TRP A 185 -13.32 10.68 15.29
N SER A 186 -13.32 9.91 14.20
CA SER A 186 -12.17 9.86 13.30
C SER A 186 -11.82 11.26 12.74
N PRO A 187 -10.53 11.61 12.56
CA PRO A 187 -10.11 12.92 12.06
C PRO A 187 -10.75 13.35 10.73
N ILE A 188 -11.10 12.39 9.87
CA ILE A 188 -11.80 12.61 8.60
C ILE A 188 -13.17 13.31 8.74
N ARG A 189 -13.79 13.21 9.92
CA ARG A 189 -15.10 13.80 10.23
C ARG A 189 -15.01 15.25 10.72
N LEU A 190 -13.80 15.75 10.98
CA LEU A 190 -13.54 17.09 11.49
C LEU A 190 -13.13 18.03 10.34
N PRO A 191 -13.37 19.36 10.47
CA PRO A 191 -12.81 20.34 9.55
C PRO A 191 -11.28 20.32 9.53
N GLN A 192 -10.68 20.52 8.36
CA GLN A 192 -9.25 20.33 8.12
C GLN A 192 -8.55 21.61 7.65
N ILE A 193 -7.29 21.80 8.02
CA ILE A 193 -6.48 22.89 7.46
C ILE A 193 -5.95 22.44 6.10
N SER A 194 -6.12 23.26 5.07
CA SER A 194 -5.53 22.99 3.75
C SER A 194 -4.01 23.12 3.81
N LYS A 195 -3.29 22.04 3.48
CA LYS A 195 -1.82 22.03 3.37
C LYS A 195 -1.32 21.83 1.94
N GLY A 196 -2.22 21.79 0.96
CA GLY A 196 -1.88 21.51 -0.45
C GLY A 196 -1.52 20.04 -0.72
N GLU A 197 -1.91 19.13 0.17
CA GLU A 197 -1.69 17.69 0.04
C GLU A 197 -2.53 17.12 -1.11
N THR A 198 -1.95 16.24 -1.92
CA THR A 198 -2.63 15.59 -3.06
C THR A 198 -2.79 14.07 -2.87
N VAL A 199 -2.20 13.51 -1.82
CA VAL A 199 -2.23 12.08 -1.52
C VAL A 199 -2.91 11.89 -0.17
N LEU A 200 -3.89 10.98 -0.12
CA LEU A 200 -4.58 10.66 1.12
C LEU A 200 -3.63 9.98 2.11
N ASP A 201 -3.67 10.41 3.36
CA ASP A 201 -3.00 9.73 4.47
C ASP A 201 -3.65 8.37 4.72
N GLU A 202 -2.89 7.43 5.27
CA GLU A 202 -3.34 6.03 5.40
C GLU A 202 -4.54 5.88 6.35
N ASP A 203 -4.71 6.81 7.29
CA ASP A 203 -5.87 6.89 8.18
C ASP A 203 -7.06 7.67 7.58
N GLY A 204 -6.87 8.35 6.44
CA GLY A 204 -7.86 9.21 5.78
C GLY A 204 -8.01 10.61 6.39
N GLY A 205 -7.17 10.98 7.36
CA GLY A 205 -7.32 12.20 8.16
C GLY A 205 -7.23 13.51 7.39
N ASN A 206 -6.73 13.50 6.16
CA ASN A 206 -6.59 14.65 5.27
C ASN A 206 -7.53 14.64 4.04
N LEU A 207 -8.60 13.81 4.05
CA LEU A 207 -9.53 13.65 2.92
C LEU A 207 -10.03 14.97 2.33
N ILE A 208 -10.48 15.90 3.17
CA ILE A 208 -11.11 17.14 2.73
C ILE A 208 -10.05 18.02 2.04
N GLY A 209 -8.85 18.10 2.62
CA GLY A 209 -7.71 18.79 2.02
C GLY A 209 -7.34 18.22 0.65
N VAL A 210 -7.26 16.88 0.54
CA VAL A 210 -6.93 16.21 -0.71
C VAL A 210 -8.00 16.42 -1.78
N LEU A 211 -9.28 16.19 -1.48
CA LEU A 211 -10.36 16.39 -2.45
C LEU A 211 -10.46 17.85 -2.92
N HIS A 212 -10.29 18.80 -1.99
CA HIS A 212 -10.21 20.22 -2.33
C HIS A 212 -9.02 20.49 -3.25
N GLN A 213 -7.82 19.99 -2.92
CA GLN A 213 -6.63 20.20 -3.73
C GLN A 213 -6.77 19.59 -5.13
N LEU A 214 -7.31 18.37 -5.24
CA LEU A 214 -7.61 17.72 -6.52
C LEU A 214 -8.57 18.55 -7.37
N ALA A 215 -9.61 19.12 -6.76
CA ALA A 215 -10.53 20.03 -7.44
C ALA A 215 -9.86 21.31 -7.96
N GLN A 216 -8.80 21.80 -7.30
CA GLN A 216 -8.03 22.97 -7.75
C GLN A 216 -7.08 22.64 -8.90
N ILE A 217 -6.37 21.51 -8.82
CA ILE A 217 -5.37 21.13 -9.85
C ILE A 217 -6.00 20.50 -11.10
N GLN A 218 -7.22 19.97 -10.99
CA GLN A 218 -7.96 19.34 -12.09
C GLN A 218 -9.35 19.98 -12.23
N PRO A 219 -9.55 20.89 -13.21
CA PRO A 219 -10.83 21.58 -13.40
C PRO A 219 -12.05 20.67 -13.58
N LYS A 220 -11.85 19.46 -14.12
CA LYS A 220 -12.91 18.46 -14.33
C LYS A 220 -13.16 17.56 -13.13
N PHE A 221 -12.25 17.50 -12.14
CA PHE A 221 -12.36 16.57 -11.02
C PHE A 221 -13.66 16.76 -10.24
N LEU A 222 -13.98 17.99 -9.82
CA LEU A 222 -15.18 18.27 -9.04
C LEU A 222 -16.49 18.08 -9.85
N PRO A 223 -16.60 18.56 -11.11
CA PRO A 223 -17.72 18.20 -11.97
C PRO A 223 -17.92 16.69 -12.13
N ASP A 224 -16.86 15.95 -12.47
CA ASP A 224 -16.93 14.50 -12.69
C ASP A 224 -17.25 13.74 -11.39
N LEU A 225 -16.75 14.23 -10.25
CA LEU A 225 -17.10 13.72 -8.93
C LEU A 225 -18.60 13.89 -8.66
N ASN A 226 -19.17 15.07 -8.92
CA ASN A 226 -20.61 15.31 -8.74
C ASN A 226 -21.45 14.40 -9.64
N VAL A 227 -21.06 14.21 -10.91
CA VAL A 227 -21.74 13.27 -11.82
C VAL A 227 -21.69 11.84 -11.29
N SER A 228 -20.51 11.39 -10.84
CA SER A 228 -20.32 10.03 -10.30
C SER A 228 -21.15 9.82 -9.03
N LEU A 229 -21.11 10.77 -8.09
CA LEU A 229 -21.90 10.69 -6.85
C LEU A 229 -23.41 10.75 -7.13
N LYS A 230 -23.86 11.53 -8.13
CA LYS A 230 -25.28 11.57 -8.51
C LYS A 230 -25.77 10.25 -9.08
N ALA A 231 -24.93 9.53 -9.83
CA ALA A 231 -25.26 8.21 -10.35
C ALA A 231 -25.35 7.14 -9.24
N LEU A 232 -24.54 7.27 -8.19
CA LEU A 232 -24.44 6.28 -7.11
C LEU A 232 -25.39 6.54 -5.93
N PHE A 233 -25.78 7.80 -5.71
CA PHE A 233 -26.65 8.21 -4.62
C PHE A 233 -27.83 9.02 -5.20
N SER A 234 -29.02 8.40 -5.28
CA SER A 234 -30.22 9.01 -5.90
C SER A 234 -30.52 10.41 -5.37
N ASP A 235 -30.40 10.56 -4.04
CA ASP A 235 -30.75 11.76 -3.31
C ASP A 235 -29.61 12.77 -3.28
N PHE A 236 -28.43 12.48 -3.83
CA PHE A 236 -27.34 13.45 -3.91
C PHE A 236 -27.69 14.61 -4.85
N SER A 237 -27.30 15.82 -4.50
CA SER A 237 -27.40 17.00 -5.36
C SER A 237 -26.00 17.51 -5.71
N ARG A 238 -25.19 17.82 -4.69
CA ARG A 238 -23.88 18.43 -4.88
C ARG A 238 -22.93 18.17 -3.72
N ILE A 239 -21.63 18.10 -4.01
CA ILE A 239 -20.54 18.20 -3.03
C ILE A 239 -19.70 19.45 -3.28
N ALA A 240 -19.27 20.09 -2.19
CA ALA A 240 -18.31 21.19 -2.20
C ALA A 240 -17.40 21.14 -0.97
N PHE A 241 -16.30 21.88 -1.01
CA PHE A 241 -15.31 21.95 0.06
C PHE A 241 -15.04 23.40 0.49
N PRO A 242 -16.01 24.11 1.10
CA PRO A 242 -15.82 25.48 1.54
C PRO A 242 -14.94 25.57 2.80
N SER A 243 -14.40 26.76 3.04
CA SER A 243 -13.79 27.11 4.35
C SER A 243 -14.84 27.61 5.33
N ASN A 244 -14.72 27.21 6.59
CA ASN A 244 -15.50 27.75 7.70
C ASN A 244 -14.92 29.08 8.23
N GLU A 245 -15.52 29.64 9.28
CA GLU A 245 -15.10 30.91 9.89
C GLU A 245 -13.67 30.89 10.45
N GLU A 246 -13.16 29.70 10.81
CA GLU A 246 -11.78 29.48 11.27
C GLU A 246 -10.79 29.25 10.11
N GLY A 247 -11.24 29.34 8.86
CA GLY A 247 -10.42 29.07 7.68
C GLY A 247 -10.15 27.57 7.41
N LYS A 248 -10.82 26.66 8.11
CA LYS A 248 -10.71 25.21 7.90
C LYS A 248 -11.70 24.73 6.85
N LEU A 249 -11.26 23.84 5.97
CA LEU A 249 -12.10 23.20 4.97
C LEU A 249 -13.05 22.18 5.61
N GLU A 250 -14.26 22.12 5.09
CA GLU A 250 -15.28 21.15 5.47
C GLU A 250 -15.92 20.50 4.24
N ILE A 251 -16.44 19.28 4.38
CA ILE A 251 -17.31 18.70 3.34
C ILE A 251 -18.68 19.36 3.46
N ARG A 252 -19.21 19.83 2.33
CA ARG A 252 -20.61 20.24 2.18
C ARG A 252 -21.29 19.31 1.20
N TRP A 253 -22.06 18.36 1.73
CA TRP A 253 -22.87 17.42 0.96
C TRP A 253 -24.33 17.90 0.95
N GLU A 254 -24.87 18.18 -0.22
CA GLU A 254 -26.24 18.63 -0.41
C GLU A 254 -27.07 17.50 -1.04
N ASP A 255 -28.26 17.25 -0.49
CA ASP A 255 -29.23 16.33 -1.07
C ASP A 255 -30.24 17.04 -1.99
N ALA A 256 -31.07 16.27 -2.69
CA ALA A 256 -32.07 16.77 -3.64
C ALA A 256 -33.17 17.62 -2.97
N ASN A 257 -33.30 17.56 -1.64
CA ASN A 257 -34.24 18.36 -0.86
C ASN A 257 -33.60 19.64 -0.29
N GLY A 258 -32.35 19.93 -0.62
CA GLY A 258 -31.60 21.08 -0.13
C GLY A 258 -31.05 20.92 1.29
N ARG A 259 -31.08 19.70 1.87
CA ARG A 259 -30.45 19.45 3.16
C ARG A 259 -28.93 19.43 2.97
N VAL A 260 -28.24 20.20 3.80
CA VAL A 260 -26.78 20.27 3.81
C VAL A 260 -26.23 19.45 4.98
N MET A 261 -25.25 18.61 4.70
CA MET A 261 -24.58 17.74 5.66
C MET A 261 -23.07 17.92 5.61
N ASN A 262 -22.43 17.86 6.78
CA ASN A 262 -20.98 17.81 6.89
C ASN A 262 -20.46 16.37 7.04
N ALA A 263 -19.14 16.19 7.04
CA ALA A 263 -18.49 14.88 7.15
C ALA A 263 -18.93 14.09 8.41
N ALA A 264 -19.23 14.76 9.52
CA ALA A 264 -19.69 14.11 10.75
C ALA A 264 -21.08 13.47 10.62
N GLN A 265 -21.88 13.91 9.65
CA GLN A 265 -23.24 13.40 9.40
C GLN A 265 -23.30 12.34 8.29
N LEU A 266 -22.21 12.12 7.54
CA LEU A 266 -22.15 11.13 6.48
C LEU A 266 -21.96 9.70 7.04
N SER A 267 -22.48 8.72 6.31
CA SER A 267 -22.28 7.30 6.64
C SER A 267 -20.81 6.89 6.49
N ASP A 268 -20.39 5.86 7.23
CA ASP A 268 -19.05 5.27 7.09
C ASP A 268 -18.76 4.86 5.64
N GLY A 269 -19.72 4.21 4.98
CA GLY A 269 -19.59 3.77 3.59
C GLY A 269 -19.41 4.94 2.61
N THR A 270 -20.11 6.06 2.83
CA THR A 270 -19.95 7.28 2.02
C THR A 270 -18.55 7.88 2.19
N LEU A 271 -18.06 8.01 3.42
CA LEU A 271 -16.71 8.54 3.68
C LEU A 271 -15.63 7.63 3.13
N LYS A 272 -15.74 6.30 3.35
CA LYS A 272 -14.82 5.32 2.78
C LYS A 272 -14.78 5.42 1.26
N PHE A 273 -15.93 5.55 0.61
CA PHE A 273 -16.00 5.69 -0.84
C PHE A 273 -15.37 6.99 -1.34
N LEU A 274 -15.56 8.11 -0.64
CA LEU A 274 -14.85 9.36 -0.94
C LEU A 274 -13.33 9.21 -0.81
N CYS A 275 -12.84 8.45 0.17
CA CYS A 275 -11.43 8.11 0.27
C CYS A 275 -10.95 7.29 -0.93
N LEU A 276 -11.69 6.25 -1.33
CA LEU A 276 -11.34 5.43 -2.49
C LEU A 276 -11.29 6.26 -3.77
N ILE A 277 -12.21 7.21 -3.95
CA ILE A 277 -12.14 8.18 -5.05
C ILE A 277 -10.87 9.02 -4.96
N ALA A 278 -10.56 9.59 -3.80
CA ALA A 278 -9.37 10.42 -3.62
C ALA A 278 -8.07 9.64 -3.92
N ILE A 279 -8.04 8.35 -3.58
CA ILE A 279 -6.91 7.44 -3.82
C ILE A 279 -6.80 7.09 -5.31
N LEU A 280 -7.86 6.54 -5.91
CA LEU A 280 -7.83 5.91 -7.24
C LEU A 280 -7.93 6.91 -8.39
N ARG A 281 -8.61 8.05 -8.17
CA ARG A 281 -8.74 9.12 -9.18
C ARG A 281 -7.65 10.20 -9.07
N ASN A 282 -6.70 10.08 -8.16
CA ASN A 282 -5.56 10.99 -8.06
C ASN A 282 -4.72 10.95 -9.36
N PRO A 283 -4.51 12.06 -10.10
CA PRO A 283 -3.73 12.07 -11.35
C PRO A 283 -2.30 11.55 -11.22
N ASN A 284 -1.68 11.82 -10.07
CA ASN A 284 -0.28 11.56 -9.80
C ASN A 284 -0.19 10.60 -8.60
N PRO A 285 -0.71 9.36 -8.74
CA PRO A 285 -0.76 8.43 -7.63
C PRO A 285 0.66 7.99 -7.21
N PRO A 286 0.82 7.49 -5.98
CA PRO A 286 1.93 6.62 -5.59
C PRO A 286 2.28 5.56 -6.64
N ALA A 287 3.52 5.07 -6.64
CA ALA A 287 3.92 4.03 -7.59
C ALA A 287 3.26 2.66 -7.35
N LEU A 288 2.83 2.41 -6.11
CA LEU A 288 2.04 1.27 -5.70
C LEU A 288 1.07 1.69 -4.59
N ILE A 289 -0.17 1.22 -4.70
CA ILE A 289 -1.24 1.41 -3.72
C ILE A 289 -1.68 0.02 -3.25
N GLY A 290 -1.52 -0.23 -1.95
CA GLY A 290 -2.10 -1.37 -1.25
C GLY A 290 -3.46 -1.00 -0.67
N LEU A 291 -4.47 -1.87 -0.83
CA LEU A 291 -5.81 -1.69 -0.28
C LEU A 291 -6.20 -2.94 0.51
N ASP A 292 -6.44 -2.83 1.81
CA ASP A 292 -6.97 -3.95 2.59
C ASP A 292 -8.51 -3.87 2.64
N GLU A 293 -9.17 -4.91 2.15
CA GLU A 293 -10.63 -5.03 2.05
C GLU A 293 -11.35 -3.72 1.61
N PRO A 294 -10.97 -3.14 0.45
CA PRO A 294 -11.51 -1.85 0.02
C PRO A 294 -13.03 -1.86 -0.18
N GLU A 295 -13.61 -3.02 -0.46
CA GLU A 295 -15.04 -3.25 -0.65
C GLU A 295 -15.83 -3.36 0.66
N ALA A 296 -15.17 -3.61 1.80
CA ALA A 296 -15.87 -3.79 3.07
C ALA A 296 -16.71 -2.55 3.43
N LYS A 297 -17.93 -2.78 3.93
CA LYS A 297 -18.96 -1.76 4.22
C LYS A 297 -19.51 -1.01 3.00
N LEU A 298 -19.14 -1.38 1.77
CA LEU A 298 -19.74 -0.82 0.55
C LEU A 298 -20.93 -1.69 0.10
N ASN A 299 -21.99 -1.03 -0.37
CA ASN A 299 -23.10 -1.74 -1.04
C ASN A 299 -22.67 -2.21 -2.45
N PRO A 300 -23.41 -3.13 -3.10
CA PRO A 300 -23.03 -3.70 -4.39
C PRO A 300 -22.78 -2.68 -5.52
N TRP A 301 -23.53 -1.57 -5.54
CA TRP A 301 -23.38 -0.51 -6.54
C TRP A 301 -22.04 0.22 -6.40
N LEU A 302 -21.65 0.53 -5.16
CA LEU A 302 -20.35 1.14 -4.85
C LEU A 302 -19.20 0.17 -5.11
N GLN A 303 -19.39 -1.13 -4.87
CA GLN A 303 -18.38 -2.14 -5.20
C GLN A 303 -18.13 -2.24 -6.70
N SER A 304 -19.20 -2.17 -7.52
CA SER A 304 -19.07 -2.15 -8.99
C SER A 304 -18.26 -0.93 -9.45
N SER A 305 -18.57 0.25 -8.94
CA SER A 305 -17.81 1.47 -9.26
C SER A 305 -16.35 1.42 -8.75
N LEU A 306 -16.10 0.76 -7.61
CA LEU A 306 -14.75 0.54 -7.10
C LEU A 306 -13.91 -0.31 -8.06
N ILE A 307 -14.48 -1.37 -8.64
CA ILE A 307 -13.78 -2.22 -9.61
C ILE A 307 -13.35 -1.40 -10.82
N ASP A 308 -14.26 -0.60 -11.38
CA ASP A 308 -13.96 0.29 -12.51
C ASP A 308 -12.83 1.27 -12.17
N MET A 309 -12.87 1.88 -10.98
CA MET A 309 -11.82 2.79 -10.52
C MET A 309 -10.47 2.09 -10.32
N ILE A 310 -10.45 0.84 -9.85
CA ILE A 310 -9.21 0.05 -9.73
C ILE A 310 -8.60 -0.19 -11.11
N GLN A 311 -9.42 -0.60 -12.08
CA GLN A 311 -8.97 -0.87 -13.45
C GLN A 311 -8.46 0.40 -14.14
N GLU A 312 -9.12 1.54 -13.94
CA GLU A 312 -8.66 2.83 -14.47
C GLU A 312 -7.36 3.30 -13.78
N ALA A 313 -7.27 3.16 -12.45
CA ALA A 313 -6.07 3.53 -11.69
C ALA A 313 -4.86 2.68 -12.08
N ALA A 314 -5.07 1.40 -12.42
CA ALA A 314 -4.04 0.46 -12.85
C ALA A 314 -3.23 0.93 -14.07
N GLN A 315 -3.76 1.85 -14.86
CA GLN A 315 -3.03 2.46 -15.99
C GLN A 315 -1.94 3.45 -15.54
N ARG A 316 -2.01 3.91 -14.28
CA ARG A 316 -1.15 4.98 -13.73
C ARG A 316 -0.37 4.54 -12.50
N THR A 317 -0.86 3.55 -11.76
CA THR A 317 -0.23 2.98 -10.56
C THR A 317 -0.43 1.48 -10.48
N GLN A 318 0.38 0.79 -9.69
CA GLN A 318 0.16 -0.61 -9.37
C GLN A 318 -0.81 -0.74 -8.19
N ILE A 319 -1.82 -1.59 -8.32
CA ILE A 319 -2.79 -1.88 -7.27
C ILE A 319 -2.54 -3.29 -6.72
N ILE A 320 -2.50 -3.40 -5.40
CA ILE A 320 -2.58 -4.67 -4.68
C ILE A 320 -3.74 -4.55 -3.69
N ALA A 321 -4.80 -5.33 -3.88
CA ALA A 321 -5.94 -5.29 -2.99
C ALA A 321 -6.15 -6.66 -2.33
N THR A 322 -6.56 -6.69 -1.08
CA THR A 322 -6.98 -7.92 -0.40
C THR A 322 -8.49 -7.96 -0.31
N THR A 323 -9.05 -9.17 -0.28
CA THR A 323 -10.49 -9.36 -0.14
C THR A 323 -10.79 -10.75 0.41
N HIS A 324 -11.94 -10.86 1.05
CA HIS A 324 -12.57 -12.12 1.45
C HIS A 324 -13.83 -12.42 0.63
N ASN A 325 -14.20 -11.54 -0.29
CA ASN A 325 -15.45 -11.58 -1.02
C ASN A 325 -15.25 -12.24 -2.41
N PRO A 326 -15.75 -13.47 -2.63
CA PRO A 326 -15.63 -14.15 -3.92
C PRO A 326 -16.32 -13.40 -5.06
N ASP A 327 -17.44 -12.73 -4.77
CA ASP A 327 -18.18 -11.97 -5.77
C ASP A 327 -17.38 -10.75 -6.25
N PHE A 328 -16.66 -10.08 -5.34
CA PHE A 328 -15.77 -8.98 -5.71
C PHE A 328 -14.65 -9.47 -6.64
N VAL A 329 -14.02 -10.60 -6.30
CA VAL A 329 -12.96 -11.24 -7.10
C VAL A 329 -13.43 -11.67 -8.48
N SER A 330 -14.68 -12.12 -8.62
CA SER A 330 -15.23 -12.64 -9.87
C SER A 330 -15.21 -11.64 -11.05
N ASN A 331 -15.02 -10.35 -10.76
CA ASN A 331 -14.97 -9.27 -11.75
C ASN A 331 -13.56 -9.04 -12.32
N PHE A 332 -12.55 -9.75 -11.83
CA PHE A 332 -11.16 -9.64 -12.29
C PHE A 332 -10.77 -10.85 -13.15
N SER A 333 -9.77 -10.66 -14.01
CA SER A 333 -9.22 -11.74 -14.81
C SER A 333 -8.42 -12.72 -13.94
N PRO A 334 -8.34 -14.02 -14.31
CA PRO A 334 -7.61 -15.01 -13.52
C PRO A 334 -6.14 -14.66 -13.30
N GLU A 335 -5.54 -13.94 -14.24
CA GLU A 335 -4.15 -13.50 -14.13
C GLU A 335 -3.96 -12.37 -13.14
N GLU A 336 -5.00 -11.63 -12.73
CA GLU A 336 -4.93 -10.59 -11.69
C GLU A 336 -5.13 -11.17 -10.29
N ILE A 337 -5.60 -12.41 -10.17
CA ILE A 337 -6.04 -12.99 -8.90
C ILE A 337 -4.95 -13.85 -8.27
N LEU A 338 -4.63 -13.54 -7.02
CA LEU A 338 -3.70 -14.28 -6.18
C LEU A 338 -4.47 -15.01 -5.08
N ILE A 339 -4.28 -16.32 -5.00
CA ILE A 339 -4.85 -17.14 -3.94
C ILE A 339 -3.81 -17.39 -2.89
N LEU A 340 -4.18 -17.09 -1.65
CA LEU A 340 -3.36 -17.29 -0.49
C LEU A 340 -3.98 -18.36 0.39
N GLN A 341 -3.20 -19.38 0.68
CA GLN A 341 -3.57 -20.48 1.57
C GLN A 341 -2.51 -20.65 2.64
N GLN A 342 -2.95 -20.98 3.85
CA GLN A 342 -2.05 -21.35 4.94
C GLN A 342 -1.95 -22.87 4.99
N HIS A 343 -0.72 -23.38 4.97
CA HIS A 343 -0.43 -24.78 5.17
C HIS A 343 0.71 -24.93 6.19
N ARG A 344 0.41 -25.50 7.35
CA ARG A 344 1.39 -25.78 8.43
C ARG A 344 2.20 -24.56 8.86
N GLY A 345 1.57 -23.39 8.95
CA GLY A 345 2.22 -22.14 9.35
C GLY A 345 2.86 -21.35 8.20
N GLU A 346 2.88 -21.90 6.98
CA GLU A 346 3.43 -21.26 5.80
C GLU A 346 2.32 -20.74 4.89
N THR A 347 2.48 -19.52 4.37
CA THR A 347 1.62 -18.94 3.35
C THR A 347 2.10 -19.36 1.98
N GLU A 348 1.25 -20.09 1.25
CA GLU A 348 1.44 -20.41 -0.16
C GLU A 348 0.64 -19.42 -1.02
N ILE A 349 1.29 -18.85 -2.03
CA ILE A 349 0.71 -17.87 -2.96
C ILE A 349 0.70 -18.45 -4.36
N ARG A 350 -0.46 -18.47 -5.02
CA ARG A 350 -0.62 -19.05 -6.36
C ARG A 350 -1.51 -18.20 -7.25
N ARG A 351 -1.29 -18.24 -8.57
CA ARG A 351 -2.22 -17.75 -9.60
C ARG A 351 -2.86 -18.95 -10.30
N PHE A 352 -4.13 -18.85 -10.66
CA PHE A 352 -4.73 -19.84 -11.56
C PHE A 352 -4.39 -19.55 -13.01
N SER A 353 -4.17 -20.60 -13.79
CA SER A 353 -3.91 -20.50 -15.22
C SER A 353 -5.17 -20.41 -16.09
N THR A 354 -6.35 -20.75 -15.55
CA THR A 354 -7.61 -20.77 -16.32
C THR A 354 -8.80 -20.28 -15.49
N LYS A 355 -9.75 -19.64 -16.17
CA LYS A 355 -10.97 -19.10 -15.55
C LYS A 355 -11.83 -20.19 -14.89
N GLY A 356 -12.03 -21.33 -15.56
CA GLY A 356 -12.88 -22.40 -15.02
C GLY A 356 -12.31 -23.05 -13.74
N ALA A 357 -10.99 -23.09 -13.57
CA ALA A 357 -10.37 -23.57 -12.33
C ALA A 357 -10.60 -22.57 -11.17
N LEU A 358 -10.50 -21.27 -11.47
CA LEU A 358 -10.78 -20.20 -10.53
C LEU A 358 -12.26 -20.20 -10.09
N GLU A 359 -13.20 -20.27 -11.04
CA GLU A 359 -14.64 -20.24 -10.75
C GLU A 359 -15.03 -21.39 -9.79
N ARG A 360 -14.58 -22.62 -10.07
CA ARG A 360 -14.81 -23.77 -9.17
C ARG A 360 -14.20 -23.57 -7.78
N TRP A 361 -13.00 -23.00 -7.72
CA TRP A 361 -12.35 -22.73 -6.44
C TRP A 361 -13.09 -21.66 -5.63
N LEU A 362 -13.60 -20.62 -6.29
CA LEU A 362 -14.38 -19.56 -5.65
C LEU A 362 -15.71 -20.08 -5.11
N GLU A 363 -16.40 -20.96 -5.85
CA GLU A 363 -17.62 -21.64 -5.39
C GLU A 363 -17.36 -22.47 -4.12
N ASP A 364 -16.31 -23.30 -4.15
CA ASP A 364 -15.91 -24.11 -3.00
C ASP A 364 -15.49 -23.25 -1.80
N PHE A 365 -14.73 -22.18 -2.05
CA PHE A 365 -14.25 -21.26 -1.02
C PHE A 365 -15.39 -20.49 -0.36
N GLY A 366 -16.30 -19.91 -1.15
CA GLY A 366 -17.47 -19.20 -0.65
C GLY A 366 -18.37 -20.10 0.20
N THR A 367 -18.60 -21.34 -0.25
CA THR A 367 -19.40 -22.33 0.50
C THR A 367 -18.76 -22.64 1.86
N ARG A 368 -17.44 -22.80 1.92
CA ARG A 368 -16.70 -23.07 3.16
C ARG A 368 -16.71 -21.88 4.12
N GLU A 369 -16.49 -20.67 3.62
CA GLU A 369 -16.54 -19.46 4.45
C GLU A 369 -17.95 -19.23 5.02
N LEU A 370 -19.00 -19.40 4.22
CA LEU A 370 -20.39 -19.35 4.71
C LEU A 370 -20.66 -20.40 5.78
N TRP A 371 -20.14 -21.62 5.61
CA TRP A 371 -20.27 -22.68 6.60
C TRP A 371 -19.54 -22.35 7.91
N LEU A 372 -18.31 -21.84 7.85
CA LEU A 372 -17.54 -21.39 9.01
C LEU A 372 -18.22 -20.23 9.73
N MET A 373 -18.82 -19.28 9.00
CA MET A 373 -19.61 -18.19 9.58
C MET A 373 -20.87 -18.72 10.27
N GLY A 374 -21.58 -19.68 9.68
CA GLY A 374 -22.76 -20.31 10.28
C GLY A 374 -22.46 -21.10 11.56
N GLU A 375 -21.32 -21.79 11.64
CA GLU A 375 -20.90 -22.44 12.90
C GLU A 375 -20.57 -21.43 14.00
N LEU A 376 -19.99 -20.27 13.65
CA LEU A 376 -19.68 -19.21 14.61
C LEU A 376 -20.94 -18.53 15.15
N GLU A 377 -21.96 -18.31 14.32
CA GLU A 377 -23.26 -17.77 14.77
C GLU A 377 -24.02 -18.74 15.68
N SER A 378 -23.85 -20.06 15.50
CA SER A 378 -24.50 -21.08 16.34
C SER A 378 -23.90 -21.24 17.75
N ARG A 379 -22.78 -20.56 18.05
CA ARG A 379 -22.02 -20.69 19.31
C ARG A 379 -22.18 -19.52 20.29
N TRP A 380 -23.17 -18.65 20.09
CA TRP A 380 -23.48 -17.54 21.01
C TRP A 380 -24.91 -17.58 21.53
#